data_AF-A0A1V6IDK1-F1
#
_entry.id   AF-A0A1V6IDK1-F1
#
_cell.length_a   1.000
_cell.length_b   1.000
_cell.length_c   1.000
_cell.angle_alpha   90.00
_cell.angle_beta   90.00
_cell.angle_gamma   90.00
#
_symmetry.space_group_name_H-M   'P 1'
#
loop_
_entity.id
_entity.type
_entity.pdbx_description
1 polymer ?
#
loop_
_entity_poly.entity_id
_entity_poly.type
_entity_poly.pdbx_seq_one_letter_code
_entity_poly.pdbx_strand_id
1 'polypeptide(L)'
;MHIKSRILLSGLFFLFVLFLSEDILLAELWASKTSNRYHNPSCKWAKKIKKSRLIKFETIEDATNAGYVPCKHCKPLSQKKTEYTGEGKDYSYEEWFDKGCKLSETGDYQGAANAFSKSIEKNTLYAKGYYNRGLAYAKTGKYHKAIDDFNKTVELNPQYAMAYINRGVVHLSMKSYEKADEDFDRAIEIDPIQRNWAYYNKACLFSLTKKVQEACNWLKKAIEEGYKNWDHINADTDLDNIRNTECFKNLKTLKN
;
A
#
# COMPACT_ATOMS: atom_id res chain seq x y z
N MET A 1 22.71 -14.09 20.16
CA MET A 1 21.77 -15.11 19.64
C MET A 1 20.37 -14.73 20.14
N HIS A 2 19.49 -14.36 19.20
CA HIS A 2 18.06 -14.00 19.31
C HIS A 2 17.41 -13.70 20.67
N ILE A 3 17.09 -12.42 20.90
CA ILE A 3 16.01 -11.99 21.80
C ILE A 3 14.76 -11.78 20.93
N LYS A 4 13.77 -12.67 21.05
CA LYS A 4 12.44 -12.50 20.45
C LYS A 4 11.64 -11.51 21.32
N SER A 5 11.26 -10.38 20.74
CA SER A 5 10.28 -9.46 21.34
C SER A 5 8.89 -10.09 21.28
N ARG A 6 8.25 -10.23 22.44
CA ARG A 6 6.83 -10.54 22.60
C ARG A 6 6.08 -9.22 22.75
N ILE A 7 5.15 -8.93 21.85
CA ILE A 7 4.05 -8.00 22.11
C ILE A 7 2.77 -8.81 22.16
N LEU A 8 2.09 -8.68 23.30
CA LEU A 8 0.78 -9.22 23.61
C LEU A 8 -0.30 -8.40 22.88
N LEU A 9 -1.09 -9.04 22.04
CA LEU A 9 -2.47 -8.65 21.78
C LEU A 9 -3.33 -9.84 22.22
N SER A 10 -3.87 -9.72 23.43
CA SER A 10 -4.80 -10.65 24.05
C SER A 10 -6.22 -10.42 23.53
N GLY A 11 -6.93 -11.50 23.21
CA GLY A 11 -8.37 -11.58 23.43
C GLY A 11 -9.25 -11.80 22.20
N LEU A 12 -9.26 -13.04 21.68
CA LEU A 12 -10.46 -13.87 21.36
C LEU A 12 -10.10 -14.90 20.29
N PHE A 13 -9.78 -16.12 20.75
CA PHE A 13 -9.55 -17.29 19.90
C PHE A 13 -10.25 -18.51 20.51
N PHE A 14 -10.97 -19.25 19.65
CA PHE A 14 -11.64 -20.55 19.81
C PHE A 14 -12.95 -20.59 20.63
N LEU A 15 -14.08 -21.20 20.20
CA LEU A 15 -14.45 -22.33 19.30
C LEU A 15 -15.96 -22.15 18.93
N PHE A 16 -16.59 -22.58 17.81
CA PHE A 16 -16.83 -23.94 17.28
C PHE A 16 -17.59 -23.79 15.91
N VAL A 17 -17.03 -24.14 14.73
CA VAL A 17 -17.23 -25.38 13.91
C VAL A 17 -18.33 -25.34 12.80
N LEU A 18 -17.83 -25.43 11.54
CA LEU A 18 -18.32 -26.13 10.32
C LEU A 18 -19.37 -25.54 9.34
N PHE A 19 -19.14 -25.91 8.06
CA PHE A 19 -19.81 -25.63 6.77
C PHE A 19 -19.29 -24.37 6.04
N LEU A 20 -18.55 -24.40 4.93
CA LEU A 20 -18.26 -25.42 3.92
C LEU A 20 -16.82 -25.23 3.42
N SER A 21 -16.16 -26.35 3.13
CA SER A 21 -14.86 -26.44 2.47
C SER A 21 -14.85 -25.71 1.13
N GLU A 22 -13.87 -24.82 0.95
CA GLU A 22 -13.41 -24.40 -0.36
C GLU A 22 -12.83 -25.62 -1.10
N ASP A 23 -13.67 -26.32 -1.84
CA ASP A 23 -13.20 -27.13 -2.97
C ASP A 23 -12.79 -26.18 -4.10
N ILE A 24 -11.60 -25.57 -3.97
CA ILE A 24 -10.83 -25.15 -5.14
C ILE A 24 -10.32 -26.45 -5.77
N LEU A 25 -11.18 -27.09 -6.55
CA LEU A 25 -10.79 -28.12 -7.50
C LEU A 25 -9.75 -27.50 -8.45
N LEU A 26 -8.49 -27.89 -8.26
CA LEU A 26 -7.41 -27.75 -9.24
C LEU A 26 -7.87 -28.42 -10.55
N ALA A 27 -8.47 -27.64 -11.44
CA ALA A 27 -8.91 -28.13 -12.74
C ALA A 27 -7.67 -28.47 -13.59
N GLU A 28 -7.33 -29.76 -13.70
CA GLU A 28 -6.16 -30.25 -14.43
C GLU A 28 -6.14 -29.78 -15.90
N LEU A 29 -5.23 -28.87 -16.26
CA LEU A 29 -5.13 -28.35 -17.62
C LEU A 29 -4.26 -29.27 -18.49
N TRP A 30 -4.77 -29.69 -19.66
CA TRP A 30 -4.04 -30.57 -20.58
C TRP A 30 -3.84 -29.92 -21.95
N ALA A 31 -2.60 -29.88 -22.46
CA ALA A 31 -2.21 -29.28 -23.73
C ALA A 31 -1.76 -30.31 -24.76
N SER A 32 -2.28 -30.20 -25.98
CA SER A 32 -1.94 -31.08 -27.11
C SER A 32 -0.72 -30.55 -27.85
N LYS A 33 0.36 -31.36 -27.90
CA LYS A 33 1.60 -31.03 -28.63
C LYS A 33 1.37 -30.83 -30.12
N THR A 34 0.38 -31.50 -30.70
CA THR A 34 0.15 -31.50 -32.15
C THR A 34 -0.71 -30.35 -32.63
N SER A 35 -1.66 -29.88 -31.80
CA SER A 35 -2.55 -28.77 -32.17
C SER A 35 -2.15 -27.44 -31.54
N ASN A 36 -1.09 -27.44 -30.73
CA ASN A 36 -0.62 -26.32 -29.93
C ASN A 36 -1.74 -25.64 -29.11
N ARG A 37 -2.63 -26.47 -28.54
CA ARG A 37 -3.82 -25.99 -27.82
C ARG A 37 -3.98 -26.63 -26.45
N TYR A 38 -4.39 -25.83 -25.47
CA TYR A 38 -4.77 -26.34 -24.15
C TYR A 38 -6.29 -26.53 -24.00
N HIS A 39 -6.66 -27.51 -23.17
CA HIS A 39 -8.02 -28.00 -22.99
C HIS A 39 -8.38 -28.10 -21.49
N ASN A 40 -9.62 -27.70 -21.15
CA ASN A 40 -10.24 -27.90 -19.83
C ASN A 40 -10.56 -29.40 -19.60
N PRO A 41 -10.48 -29.93 -18.35
CA PRO A 41 -10.98 -31.26 -17.96
C PRO A 41 -12.33 -31.68 -18.57
N SER A 42 -13.27 -30.75 -18.72
CA SER A 42 -14.61 -31.03 -19.26
C SER A 42 -14.66 -31.18 -20.79
N CYS A 43 -13.55 -30.98 -21.50
CA CYS A 43 -13.54 -30.89 -22.96
C CYS A 43 -13.63 -32.27 -23.64
N LYS A 44 -14.77 -32.55 -24.29
CA LYS A 44 -15.05 -33.83 -24.97
C LYS A 44 -14.03 -34.19 -26.07
N TRP A 45 -13.40 -33.18 -26.68
CA TRP A 45 -12.35 -33.39 -27.69
C TRP A 45 -11.02 -33.86 -27.10
N ALA A 46 -10.64 -33.35 -25.93
CA ALA A 46 -9.40 -33.75 -25.27
C ALA A 46 -9.40 -35.26 -24.92
N LYS A 47 -10.57 -35.80 -24.58
CA LYS A 47 -10.77 -37.24 -24.30
C LYS A 47 -10.48 -38.16 -25.51
N LYS A 48 -10.45 -37.61 -26.73
CA LYS A 48 -10.13 -38.35 -27.97
C LYS A 48 -8.65 -38.29 -28.35
N ILE A 49 -7.84 -37.47 -27.67
CA ILE A 49 -6.40 -37.33 -27.93
C ILE A 49 -5.64 -38.42 -27.18
N LYS A 50 -4.70 -39.10 -27.84
CA LYS A 50 -3.84 -40.09 -27.17
C LYS A 50 -3.04 -39.42 -26.05
N LYS A 51 -3.06 -39.98 -24.84
CA LYS A 51 -2.39 -39.44 -23.64
C LYS A 51 -0.91 -39.09 -23.87
N SER A 52 -0.19 -39.89 -24.67
CA SER A 52 1.21 -39.64 -25.03
C SER A 52 1.47 -38.33 -25.80
N ARG A 53 0.42 -37.67 -26.30
CA ARG A 53 0.49 -36.40 -27.03
C ARG A 53 0.04 -35.20 -26.18
N LEU A 54 -0.24 -35.41 -24.89
CA LEU A 54 -0.67 -34.38 -23.96
C LEU A 54 0.47 -33.97 -23.00
N ILE A 55 0.54 -32.69 -22.67
CA ILE A 55 1.36 -32.10 -21.61
C ILE A 55 0.42 -31.58 -20.53
N LYS A 56 0.76 -31.79 -19.25
CA LYS A 56 0.00 -31.26 -18.12
C LYS A 56 0.60 -29.91 -17.70
N PHE A 57 -0.27 -28.95 -17.42
CA PHE A 57 0.08 -27.66 -16.82
C PHE A 57 -0.73 -27.43 -15.55
N GLU A 58 -0.11 -26.78 -14.55
CA GLU A 58 -0.76 -26.44 -13.29
C GLU A 58 -1.66 -25.21 -13.44
N THR A 59 -1.24 -24.23 -14.25
CA THR A 59 -2.01 -23.00 -14.49
C THR A 59 -2.18 -22.68 -15.98
N ILE A 60 -3.15 -21.81 -16.30
CA ILE A 60 -3.37 -21.27 -17.66
C ILE A 60 -2.20 -20.35 -18.07
N GLU A 61 -1.61 -19.65 -17.10
CA GLU A 61 -0.50 -18.74 -17.34
C GLU A 61 0.74 -19.50 -17.83
N ASP A 62 1.07 -20.62 -17.20
CA ASP A 62 2.19 -21.49 -17.62
C ASP A 62 2.01 -22.02 -19.05
N ALA A 63 0.80 -22.46 -19.38
CA ALA A 63 0.48 -22.95 -20.72
C ALA A 63 0.60 -21.84 -21.78
N THR A 64 0.17 -20.61 -21.44
CA THR A 64 0.24 -19.46 -22.34
C THR A 64 1.68 -19.00 -22.56
N ASN A 65 2.48 -18.94 -21.48
CA ASN A 65 3.91 -18.60 -21.54
C ASN A 65 4.72 -19.64 -22.33
N ALA A 66 4.30 -20.90 -22.31
CA ALA A 66 4.86 -21.97 -23.14
C ALA A 66 4.39 -21.94 -24.61
N GLY A 67 3.59 -20.93 -25.01
CA GLY A 67 3.15 -20.71 -26.39
C GLY A 67 1.91 -21.49 -26.82
N TYR A 68 1.15 -22.09 -25.90
CA TYR A 68 -0.09 -22.81 -26.20
C TYR A 68 -1.31 -21.89 -26.11
N VAL A 69 -2.26 -22.03 -27.05
CA VAL A 69 -3.48 -21.20 -27.10
C VAL A 69 -4.74 -21.99 -26.73
N PRO A 70 -5.83 -21.36 -26.26
CA PRO A 70 -7.04 -22.12 -25.88
C PRO A 70 -7.66 -22.88 -27.05
N CYS A 71 -8.23 -24.05 -26.76
CA CYS A 71 -9.04 -24.79 -27.71
C CYS A 71 -10.37 -24.05 -27.98
N LYS A 72 -10.68 -23.81 -29.26
CA LYS A 72 -11.89 -23.10 -29.72
C LYS A 72 -13.22 -23.75 -29.28
N HIS A 73 -13.21 -25.04 -28.94
CA HIS A 73 -14.41 -25.81 -28.60
C HIS A 73 -14.59 -26.04 -27.10
N CYS A 74 -13.54 -25.81 -26.31
CA CYS A 74 -13.69 -25.89 -24.86
C CYS A 74 -14.20 -24.52 -24.40
N LYS A 75 -15.28 -24.48 -23.62
CA LYS A 75 -15.64 -23.24 -22.91
C LYS A 75 -14.39 -22.78 -22.16
N PRO A 76 -14.03 -21.48 -22.24
CA PRO A 76 -12.90 -20.97 -21.47
C PRO A 76 -13.08 -21.43 -20.01
N LEU A 77 -12.09 -22.14 -19.44
CA LEU A 77 -11.87 -21.96 -18.01
C LEU A 77 -11.58 -20.49 -17.93
N SER A 78 -12.47 -19.74 -17.30
CA SER A 78 -12.23 -18.33 -17.07
C SER A 78 -10.84 -18.24 -16.43
N GLN A 79 -9.84 -17.78 -17.20
CA GLN A 79 -9.09 -16.66 -16.67
C GLN A 79 -10.19 -15.73 -16.17
N LYS A 80 -10.21 -15.39 -14.89
CA LYS A 80 -11.00 -14.26 -14.45
C LYS A 80 -10.41 -12.99 -15.11
N LYS A 81 -10.49 -12.87 -16.44
CA LYS A 81 -11.17 -11.72 -17.01
C LYS A 81 -12.60 -11.91 -16.58
N THR A 82 -13.02 -11.15 -15.58
CA THR A 82 -14.43 -10.98 -15.30
C THR A 82 -15.06 -10.36 -16.54
N GLU A 83 -15.51 -11.18 -17.49
CA GLU A 83 -16.71 -10.83 -18.25
C GLU A 83 -17.83 -10.85 -17.22
N TYR A 84 -18.03 -9.68 -16.65
CA TYR A 84 -19.06 -9.40 -15.67
C TYR A 84 -20.38 -9.34 -16.45
N THR A 85 -21.06 -10.48 -16.61
CA THR A 85 -22.51 -10.48 -16.82
C THR A 85 -23.19 -10.32 -15.47
N GLY A 86 -22.88 -9.20 -14.82
CA GLY A 86 -23.70 -8.62 -13.79
C GLY A 86 -24.09 -7.26 -14.31
N GLU A 87 -25.22 -6.74 -13.86
CA GLU A 87 -25.63 -5.35 -14.05
C GLU A 87 -24.54 -4.44 -13.43
N GLY A 88 -23.44 -4.25 -14.15
CA GLY A 88 -22.22 -3.64 -13.64
C GLY A 88 -22.34 -2.15 -13.86
N LYS A 89 -22.71 -1.40 -12.81
CA LYS A 89 -22.63 0.05 -12.84
C LYS A 89 -21.23 0.45 -13.33
N ASP A 90 -21.16 1.18 -14.44
CA ASP A 90 -19.91 1.78 -14.91
C ASP A 90 -19.56 2.91 -13.94
N TYR A 91 -18.79 2.58 -12.92
CA TYR A 91 -18.41 3.53 -11.90
C TYR A 91 -17.51 4.62 -12.48
N SER A 92 -17.78 5.88 -12.14
CA SER A 92 -16.89 7.00 -12.46
C SER A 92 -15.56 6.89 -11.70
N TYR A 93 -14.56 7.70 -12.06
CA TYR A 93 -13.31 7.69 -11.30
C TYR A 93 -13.50 8.23 -9.88
N GLU A 94 -14.44 9.15 -9.65
CA GLU A 94 -14.83 9.65 -8.34
C GLU A 94 -15.49 8.55 -7.50
N GLU A 95 -16.40 7.75 -8.07
CA GLU A 95 -17.03 6.67 -7.32
C GLU A 95 -16.03 5.58 -6.89
N TRP A 96 -15.05 5.27 -7.75
CA TRP A 96 -13.94 4.40 -7.37
C TRP A 96 -13.05 5.02 -6.29
N PHE A 97 -12.84 6.34 -6.35
CA PHE A 97 -12.08 7.06 -5.34
C PHE A 97 -12.81 7.04 -3.98
N ASP A 98 -14.10 7.37 -3.96
CA ASP A 98 -14.93 7.37 -2.75
C ASP A 98 -14.99 5.98 -2.12
N LYS A 99 -15.05 4.92 -2.95
CA LYS A 99 -14.92 3.55 -2.47
C LYS A 99 -13.56 3.29 -1.82
N GLY A 100 -12.47 3.77 -2.41
CA GLY A 100 -11.13 3.68 -1.82
C GLY A 100 -11.02 4.41 -0.48
N CYS A 101 -11.63 5.59 -0.35
CA CYS A 101 -11.69 6.33 0.91
C CYS A 101 -12.42 5.52 1.99
N LYS A 102 -13.62 5.00 1.69
CA LYS A 102 -14.39 4.16 2.62
C LYS A 102 -13.63 2.92 3.08
N LEU A 103 -12.92 2.25 2.16
CA LEU A 103 -12.08 1.09 2.50
C LEU A 103 -10.88 1.48 3.37
N SER A 104 -10.32 2.67 3.17
CA SER A 104 -9.23 3.19 4.01
C SER A 104 -9.71 3.48 5.43
N GLU A 105 -10.91 4.04 5.57
CA GLU A 105 -11.54 4.32 6.88
C GLU A 105 -11.80 3.04 7.68
N THR A 106 -12.16 1.93 7.00
CA THR A 106 -12.36 0.62 7.65
C THR A 106 -11.06 -0.18 7.85
N GLY A 107 -9.92 0.37 7.44
CA GLY A 107 -8.60 -0.26 7.56
C GLY A 107 -8.27 -1.31 6.48
N ASP A 108 -9.14 -1.51 5.49
CA ASP A 108 -8.83 -2.34 4.32
C ASP A 108 -7.97 -1.57 3.31
N TYR A 109 -6.70 -1.35 3.67
CA TYR A 109 -5.76 -0.61 2.84
C TYR A 109 -5.43 -1.32 1.53
N GLN A 110 -5.49 -2.65 1.49
CA GLN A 110 -5.24 -3.40 0.25
C GLN A 110 -6.42 -3.25 -0.72
N GLY A 111 -7.66 -3.33 -0.24
CA GLY A 111 -8.86 -3.03 -1.01
C GLY A 111 -8.89 -1.57 -1.46
N ALA A 112 -8.52 -0.63 -0.58
CA ALA A 112 -8.42 0.78 -0.90
C ALA A 112 -7.44 1.04 -2.05
N ALA A 113 -6.23 0.48 -1.99
CA ALA A 113 -5.24 0.62 -3.06
C ALA A 113 -5.74 0.09 -4.42
N ASN A 114 -6.52 -1.00 -4.41
CA ASN A 114 -7.14 -1.54 -5.62
C ASN A 114 -8.24 -0.60 -6.16
N ALA A 115 -9.08 -0.03 -5.29
CA ALA A 115 -10.11 0.92 -5.69
C ALA A 115 -9.51 2.22 -6.26
N PHE A 116 -8.49 2.77 -5.60
CA PHE A 116 -7.77 3.94 -6.14
C PHE A 116 -7.07 3.64 -7.46
N SER A 117 -6.56 2.42 -7.67
CA SER A 117 -5.99 2.03 -8.98
C SER A 117 -7.03 2.12 -10.10
N LYS A 118 -8.25 1.64 -9.86
CA LYS A 118 -9.36 1.76 -10.83
C LYS A 118 -9.79 3.20 -11.07
N SER A 119 -9.70 4.06 -10.05
CA SER A 119 -9.93 5.51 -10.20
C SER A 119 -8.87 6.13 -11.13
N ILE A 120 -7.59 5.85 -10.87
CA ILE A 120 -6.46 6.37 -11.64
C ILE A 120 -6.45 5.84 -13.09
N GLU A 121 -6.84 4.58 -13.30
CA GLU A 121 -6.98 4.01 -14.65
C GLU A 121 -8.00 4.79 -15.50
N LYS A 122 -9.07 5.30 -14.88
CA LYS A 122 -10.09 6.12 -15.54
C LYS A 122 -9.68 7.59 -15.68
N ASN A 123 -8.91 8.13 -14.73
CA ASN A 123 -8.36 9.48 -14.79
C ASN A 123 -6.90 9.52 -14.33
N THR A 124 -5.98 9.46 -15.29
CA THR A 124 -4.54 9.39 -15.04
C THR A 124 -3.93 10.70 -14.54
N LEU A 125 -4.69 11.81 -14.57
CA LEU A 125 -4.28 13.12 -14.06
C LEU A 125 -4.83 13.41 -12.66
N TYR A 126 -5.53 12.44 -12.03
CA TYR A 126 -6.13 12.63 -10.73
C TYR A 126 -5.12 12.48 -9.59
N ALA A 127 -4.41 13.57 -9.26
CA ALA A 127 -3.36 13.60 -8.24
C ALA A 127 -3.82 13.05 -6.87
N LYS A 128 -5.06 13.33 -6.46
CA LYS A 128 -5.63 12.80 -5.19
C LYS A 128 -5.72 11.27 -5.19
N GLY A 129 -5.99 10.65 -6.34
CA GLY A 129 -6.03 9.20 -6.48
C GLY A 129 -4.67 8.57 -6.19
N TYR A 130 -3.61 9.09 -6.83
CA TYR A 130 -2.23 8.66 -6.55
C TYR A 130 -1.86 8.88 -5.09
N TYR A 131 -2.10 10.08 -4.55
CA TYR A 131 -1.79 10.40 -3.16
C TYR A 131 -2.41 9.39 -2.17
N ASN A 132 -3.70 9.11 -2.30
CA ASN A 132 -4.39 8.20 -1.38
C ASN A 132 -4.00 6.73 -1.60
N ARG A 133 -3.68 6.33 -2.84
CA ARG A 133 -3.08 5.00 -3.08
C ARG A 133 -1.69 4.89 -2.45
N GLY A 134 -0.89 5.94 -2.52
CA GLY A 134 0.40 6.04 -1.86
C GLY A 134 0.29 5.88 -0.34
N LEU A 135 -0.69 6.54 0.28
CA LEU A 135 -0.99 6.36 1.71
C LEU A 135 -1.34 4.90 2.03
N ALA A 136 -2.22 4.27 1.24
CA ALA A 136 -2.60 2.87 1.43
C ALA A 136 -1.41 1.91 1.27
N TYR A 137 -0.51 2.18 0.32
CA TYR A 137 0.73 1.43 0.17
C TYR A 137 1.69 1.64 1.35
N ALA A 138 1.83 2.87 1.86
CA ALA A 138 2.65 3.14 3.04
C ALA A 138 2.13 2.38 4.27
N LYS A 139 0.81 2.35 4.49
CA LYS A 139 0.17 1.61 5.59
C LYS A 139 0.33 0.09 5.49
N THR A 140 0.54 -0.43 4.28
CA THR A 140 0.78 -1.86 4.03
C THR A 140 2.27 -2.21 3.89
N GLY A 141 3.18 -1.27 4.19
CA GLY A 141 4.63 -1.49 4.12
C GLY A 141 5.20 -1.54 2.69
N LYS A 142 4.40 -1.21 1.66
CA LYS A 142 4.81 -1.20 0.25
C LYS A 142 5.47 0.14 -0.10
N TYR A 143 6.56 0.46 0.60
CA TYR A 143 7.17 1.80 0.59
C TYR A 143 7.62 2.29 -0.79
N HIS A 144 8.24 1.44 -1.61
CA HIS A 144 8.62 1.83 -2.97
C HIS A 144 7.42 2.26 -3.83
N LYS A 145 6.31 1.50 -3.77
CA LYS A 145 5.08 1.86 -4.49
C LYS A 145 4.46 3.15 -3.95
N ALA A 146 4.54 3.37 -2.63
CA ALA A 146 4.09 4.61 -2.02
C ALA A 146 4.90 5.81 -2.52
N ILE A 147 6.23 5.68 -2.60
CA ILE A 147 7.12 6.72 -3.15
C ILE A 147 6.78 7.00 -4.61
N ASP A 148 6.56 5.99 -5.44
CA ASP A 148 6.19 6.18 -6.86
C ASP A 148 4.89 6.97 -7.00
N ASP A 149 3.88 6.65 -6.18
CA ASP A 149 2.60 7.35 -6.17
C ASP A 149 2.71 8.79 -5.61
N PHE A 150 3.54 9.02 -4.59
CA PHE A 150 3.82 10.37 -4.11
C PHE A 150 4.62 11.20 -5.12
N ASN A 151 5.58 10.60 -5.82
CA ASN A 151 6.30 11.23 -6.93
C ASN A 151 5.32 11.69 -8.00
N LYS A 152 4.38 10.82 -8.39
CA LYS A 152 3.36 11.18 -9.38
C LYS A 152 2.42 12.28 -8.86
N THR A 153 2.10 12.26 -7.57
CA THR A 153 1.30 13.30 -6.92
C THR A 153 1.97 14.67 -7.02
N VAL A 154 3.26 14.77 -6.70
CA VAL A 154 3.99 16.06 -6.75
C VAL A 154 4.34 16.48 -8.18
N GLU A 155 4.45 15.55 -9.13
CA GLU A 155 4.55 15.87 -10.56
C GLU A 155 3.26 16.54 -11.06
N LEU A 156 2.10 16.01 -10.69
CA LEU A 156 0.79 16.54 -11.08
C LEU A 156 0.37 17.79 -10.28
N ASN A 157 0.77 17.87 -9.01
CA ASN A 157 0.52 19.01 -8.14
C ASN A 157 1.75 19.32 -7.27
N PRO A 158 2.68 20.15 -7.77
CA PRO A 158 3.91 20.50 -7.05
C PRO A 158 3.69 21.26 -5.74
N GLN A 159 2.49 21.82 -5.51
CA GLN A 159 2.12 22.57 -4.32
C GLN A 159 1.40 21.73 -3.27
N TYR A 160 1.40 20.40 -3.41
CA TYR A 160 0.76 19.52 -2.44
C TYR A 160 1.68 19.18 -1.26
N ALA A 161 1.73 20.06 -0.25
CA ALA A 161 2.61 19.90 0.93
C ALA A 161 2.51 18.52 1.61
N MET A 162 1.30 18.00 1.87
CA MET A 162 1.12 16.66 2.47
C MET A 162 1.77 15.52 1.66
N ALA A 163 1.89 15.65 0.34
CA ALA A 163 2.53 14.61 -0.48
C ALA A 163 4.02 14.53 -0.18
N TYR A 164 4.70 15.69 -0.03
CA TYR A 164 6.09 15.73 0.42
C TYR A 164 6.24 15.24 1.86
N ILE A 165 5.37 15.67 2.79
CA ILE A 165 5.41 15.19 4.19
C ILE A 165 5.32 13.66 4.24
N ASN A 166 4.34 13.06 3.57
CA ASN A 166 4.17 11.60 3.63
C ASN A 166 5.27 10.86 2.87
N ARG A 167 5.77 11.40 1.76
CA ARG A 167 6.94 10.82 1.08
C ARG A 167 8.18 10.86 1.97
N GLY A 168 8.40 11.96 2.68
CA GLY A 168 9.46 12.09 3.68
C GLY A 168 9.32 11.09 4.83
N VAL A 169 8.11 10.86 5.35
CA VAL A 169 7.83 9.84 6.38
C VAL A 169 8.13 8.42 5.86
N VAL A 170 7.79 8.14 4.60
CA VAL A 170 8.15 6.85 3.98
C VAL A 170 9.68 6.72 3.82
N HIS A 171 10.36 7.80 3.42
CA HIS A 171 11.82 7.83 3.38
C HIS A 171 12.46 7.63 4.76
N LEU A 172 11.89 8.20 5.83
CA LEU A 172 12.31 7.93 7.22
C LEU A 172 12.16 6.45 7.58
N SER A 173 11.02 5.85 7.25
CA SER A 173 10.77 4.41 7.48
C SER A 173 11.79 3.52 6.74
N MET A 174 12.30 4.00 5.61
CA MET A 174 13.35 3.37 4.81
C MET A 174 14.78 3.80 5.21
N LYS A 175 14.95 4.64 6.24
CA LYS A 175 16.23 5.22 6.68
C LYS A 175 16.96 6.03 5.60
N SER A 176 16.24 6.54 4.62
CA SER A 176 16.74 7.47 3.60
C SER A 176 16.64 8.90 4.13
N TYR A 177 17.46 9.23 5.13
CA TYR A 177 17.32 10.46 5.91
C TYR A 177 17.50 11.73 5.08
N GLU A 178 18.45 11.75 4.14
CA GLU A 178 18.71 12.92 3.30
C GLU A 178 17.48 13.28 2.45
N LYS A 179 16.86 12.28 1.81
CA LYS A 179 15.64 12.47 1.01
C LYS A 179 14.45 12.90 1.85
N ALA A 180 14.34 12.36 3.07
CA ALA A 180 13.30 12.79 4.00
C ALA A 180 13.48 14.26 4.40
N ASP A 181 14.71 14.71 4.63
CA ASP A 181 15.02 16.09 5.00
C ASP A 181 14.64 17.07 3.88
N GLU A 182 15.00 16.73 2.63
CA GLU A 182 14.64 17.48 1.42
C GLU A 182 13.12 17.60 1.25
N ASP A 183 12.39 16.50 1.46
CA ASP A 183 10.93 16.48 1.38
C ASP A 183 10.27 17.37 2.45
N PHE A 184 10.79 17.33 3.68
CA PHE A 184 10.27 18.18 4.75
C PHE A 184 10.57 19.66 4.50
N ASP A 185 11.77 20.00 4.00
CA ASP A 185 12.09 21.37 3.61
C ASP A 185 11.14 21.87 2.53
N ARG A 186 10.86 21.03 1.52
CA ARG A 186 9.92 21.41 0.48
C ARG A 186 8.51 21.64 1.01
N ALA A 187 8.05 20.82 1.96
CA ALA A 187 6.76 21.01 2.61
C ALA A 187 6.68 22.33 3.42
N ILE A 188 7.77 22.69 4.11
CA ILE A 188 7.88 23.93 4.92
C ILE A 188 7.75 25.18 4.04
N GLU A 189 8.33 25.14 2.84
CA GLU A 189 8.26 26.22 1.85
C GLU A 189 6.85 26.41 1.27
N ILE A 190 6.12 25.31 1.04
CA ILE A 190 4.86 25.33 0.29
C ILE A 190 3.69 25.86 1.12
N ASP A 191 3.46 25.32 2.32
CA ASP A 191 2.23 25.59 3.08
C ASP A 191 2.53 25.92 4.55
N PRO A 192 2.36 27.20 4.96
CA PRO A 192 2.50 27.62 6.35
C PRO A 192 1.57 26.87 7.32
N ILE A 193 0.40 26.42 6.88
CA ILE A 193 -0.57 25.71 7.73
C ILE A 193 -0.06 24.31 8.08
N GLN A 194 0.56 23.62 7.12
CA GLN A 194 1.06 22.26 7.32
C GLN A 194 2.51 22.18 7.80
N ARG A 195 3.19 23.33 7.85
CA ARG A 195 4.58 23.47 8.25
C ARG A 195 4.88 22.85 9.61
N ASN A 196 3.93 22.93 10.55
CA ASN A 196 4.10 22.37 11.89
C ASN A 196 4.27 20.84 11.89
N TRP A 197 3.56 20.10 11.01
CA TRP A 197 3.76 18.67 10.79
C TRP A 197 5.11 18.39 10.14
N ALA A 198 5.57 19.23 9.21
CA ALA A 198 6.90 19.06 8.62
C ALA A 198 8.00 19.29 9.66
N TYR A 199 7.90 20.32 10.50
CA TYR A 199 8.81 20.56 11.63
C TYR A 199 8.83 19.40 12.62
N TYR A 200 7.66 18.84 12.95
CA TYR A 200 7.56 17.65 13.80
C TYR A 200 8.32 16.47 13.20
N ASN A 201 8.10 16.17 11.92
CA ASN A 201 8.78 15.06 11.26
C ASN A 201 10.29 15.30 11.09
N LYS A 202 10.74 16.55 10.92
CA LYS A 202 12.18 16.89 11.04
C LYS A 202 12.69 16.59 12.44
N ALA A 203 11.95 16.90 13.50
CA ALA A 203 12.37 16.54 14.86
C ALA A 203 12.56 15.01 15.02
N CYS A 204 11.64 14.21 14.47
CA CYS A 204 11.78 12.74 14.42
C CYS A 204 13.03 12.33 13.64
N LEU A 205 13.28 12.91 12.45
CA LEU A 205 14.48 12.67 11.64
C LEU A 205 15.77 12.91 12.42
N PHE A 206 15.89 14.10 13.03
CA PHE A 206 17.09 14.48 13.80
C PHE A 206 17.24 13.65 15.07
N SER A 207 16.14 13.25 15.70
CA SER A 207 16.15 12.34 16.84
C SER A 207 16.67 10.96 16.43
N LEU A 208 16.18 10.38 15.34
CA LEU A 208 16.62 9.08 14.80
C LEU A 208 18.12 9.09 14.40
N THR A 209 18.62 10.23 13.92
CA THR A 209 20.04 10.42 13.59
C THR A 209 20.90 10.87 14.78
N LYS A 210 20.36 10.88 16.00
CA LYS A 210 21.02 11.22 17.27
C LYS A 210 21.54 12.66 17.35
N LYS A 211 21.01 13.55 16.53
CA LYS A 211 21.26 14.99 16.54
C LYS A 211 20.29 15.66 17.51
N VAL A 212 20.57 15.49 18.81
CA VAL A 212 19.65 15.81 19.91
C VAL A 212 19.23 17.28 19.91
N GLN A 213 20.18 18.20 19.74
CA GLN A 213 19.90 19.63 19.84
C GLN A 213 19.03 20.11 18.69
N GLU A 214 19.34 19.65 17.48
CA GLU A 214 18.59 19.95 16.26
C GLU A 214 17.16 19.39 16.35
N ALA A 215 17.00 18.16 16.85
CA ALA A 215 15.69 17.56 17.06
C ALA A 215 14.84 18.40 18.03
N CYS A 216 15.40 18.81 19.17
CA CYS A 216 14.72 19.69 20.13
C CYS A 216 14.37 21.05 19.51
N ASN A 217 15.25 21.64 18.69
CA ASN A 217 14.99 22.91 18.01
C ASN A 217 13.84 22.81 16.99
N TRP A 218 13.79 21.74 16.20
CA TRP A 218 12.68 21.50 15.26
C TRP A 218 11.37 21.22 15.98
N LEU A 219 11.39 20.43 17.06
CA LEU A 219 10.20 20.14 17.86
C LEU A 219 9.66 21.42 18.50
N LYS A 220 10.54 22.30 18.99
CA LYS A 220 10.18 23.63 19.50
C LYS A 220 9.41 24.43 18.44
N LYS A 221 9.96 24.54 17.22
CA LYS A 221 9.30 25.24 16.10
C LYS A 221 7.93 24.64 15.79
N ALA A 222 7.80 23.31 15.80
CA ALA A 222 6.52 22.65 15.58
C ALA A 222 5.48 23.07 16.64
N ILE A 223 5.85 23.07 17.92
CA ILE A 223 4.98 23.44 19.05
C ILE A 223 4.57 24.93 18.96
N GLU A 224 5.52 25.82 18.68
CA GLU A 224 5.28 27.26 18.51
C GLU A 224 4.31 27.54 17.35
N GLU A 225 4.34 26.72 16.30
CA GLU A 225 3.43 26.78 15.14
C GLU A 225 2.17 25.92 15.33
N GLY A 226 1.81 25.60 16.58
CA GLY A 226 0.52 25.00 16.94
C GLY A 226 0.47 23.47 16.94
N TYR A 227 1.58 22.76 16.75
CA TYR A 227 1.62 21.30 16.95
C TYR A 227 1.62 20.96 18.45
N LYS A 228 0.43 20.97 19.06
CA LYS A 228 0.24 20.79 20.51
C LYS A 228 -0.22 19.38 20.95
N ASN A 229 -0.08 18.36 20.09
CA ASN A 229 -0.46 16.98 20.43
C ASN A 229 0.59 16.28 21.30
N TRP A 230 0.62 16.63 22.59
CA TRP A 230 1.60 16.12 23.55
C TRP A 230 1.51 14.62 23.79
N ASP A 231 0.31 14.04 23.74
CA ASP A 231 0.15 12.59 23.92
C ASP A 231 0.82 11.84 22.76
N HIS A 232 0.67 12.35 21.54
CA HIS A 232 1.39 11.83 20.38
C HIS A 232 2.91 11.99 20.52
N ILE A 233 3.40 13.20 20.86
CA ILE A 233 4.85 13.47 21.05
C ILE A 233 5.46 12.53 22.11
N ASN A 234 4.75 12.28 23.22
CA ASN A 234 5.24 11.43 24.31
C ASN A 234 5.13 9.93 24.00
N ALA A 235 4.28 9.52 23.06
CA ALA A 235 4.13 8.12 22.67
C ALA A 235 5.05 7.75 21.48
N ASP A 236 5.39 8.71 20.62
CA ASP A 236 6.13 8.45 19.39
C ASP A 236 7.56 7.99 19.66
N THR A 237 7.86 6.75 19.26
CA THR A 237 9.14 6.09 19.48
C THR A 237 10.29 6.74 18.72
N ASP A 238 10.01 7.50 17.65
CA ASP A 238 11.05 8.21 16.90
C ASP A 238 11.73 9.31 17.75
N LEU A 239 11.06 9.76 18.81
CA LEU A 239 11.57 10.76 19.76
C LEU A 239 12.23 10.15 21.01
N ASP A 240 12.36 8.81 21.10
CA ASP A 240 12.93 8.16 22.29
C ASP A 240 14.36 8.62 22.59
N ASN A 241 15.17 8.90 21.56
CA ASN A 241 16.55 9.37 21.72
C ASN A 241 16.67 10.73 22.41
N ILE A 242 15.61 11.56 22.36
CA ILE A 242 15.63 12.90 22.98
C ILE A 242 14.76 12.98 24.24
N ARG A 243 13.89 11.99 24.50
CA ARG A 243 12.84 12.05 25.52
C ARG A 243 13.33 12.34 26.95
N ASN A 244 14.50 11.82 27.32
CA ASN A 244 15.08 11.98 28.66
C ASN A 244 16.03 13.18 28.79
N THR A 245 16.24 13.92 27.70
CA THR A 245 17.16 15.06 27.66
C THR A 245 16.56 16.29 28.29
N GLU A 246 17.42 17.19 28.77
CA GLU A 246 16.98 18.44 29.38
C GLU A 246 16.25 19.34 28.36
N CYS A 247 16.71 19.36 27.10
CA CYS A 247 16.05 20.14 26.07
C CYS A 247 14.60 19.70 25.84
N PHE A 248 14.33 18.39 25.81
CA PHE A 248 12.96 17.87 25.65
C PHE A 248 12.07 18.17 26.87
N LYS A 249 12.61 18.05 28.08
CA LYS A 249 11.88 18.41 29.31
C LYS A 249 11.46 19.87 29.29
N ASN A 250 12.34 20.77 28.85
CA ASN A 250 12.04 22.19 28.74
C ASN A 250 10.91 22.49 27.75
N LEU A 251 10.77 21.70 26.67
CA LEU A 251 9.66 21.89 25.71
C LEU A 251 8.29 21.67 26.36
N LYS A 252 8.19 20.83 27.39
CA LYS A 252 6.91 20.60 28.10
C LYS A 252 6.36 21.85 28.76
N THR A 253 7.22 22.83 29.07
CA THR A 253 6.79 24.11 29.63
C THR A 253 6.03 24.98 28.61
N LEU A 254 6.22 24.71 27.30
CA LEU A 254 5.52 25.39 26.20
C LEU A 254 4.13 24.82 25.92
N LYS A 255 3.63 23.92 26.79
CA LYS A 255 2.32 23.26 26.66
C LYS A 255 1.13 24.24 26.80
N ASN A 256 1.35 25.41 27.37
CA ASN A 256 0.33 26.44 27.63
C ASN A 256 0.03 27.24 26.36
#